data_AF-A0A8T4JJD9-F1
#
_entry.id   AF-A0A8T4JJD9-F1
#
_cell.length_a   1.000
_cell.length_b   1.000
_cell.length_c   1.000
_cell.angle_alpha   90.00
_cell.angle_beta   90.00
_cell.angle_gamma   90.00
#
_symmetry.space_group_name_H-M   'P 1'
#
loop_
_entity.id
_entity.type
_entity.pdbx_description
1 polymer ?
#
loop_
_entity_poly.entity_id
_entity_poly.type
_entity_poly.pdbx_seq_one_letter_code
_entity_poly.pdbx_strand_id
1 'polypeptide(L)'
;MNTINYELESKSGEYVEVSQDGYDVADRLVELALEGVETFWSEANSYDCIKDIGILSRIVSLFYLEPRTYEFGKKIDEVFLRICHYENQKDMQGSKRDSAIRIDSELMTMIIDLDQREE
;
A
#
# COMPACT_ATOMS: atom_id res chain seq x y z
N MET A 1 0.21 -15.08 14.27
CA MET A 1 0.73 -14.23 13.18
C MET A 1 1.82 -13.37 13.78
N ASN A 2 3.02 -13.39 13.20
CA ASN A 2 4.06 -12.45 13.57
C ASN A 2 3.67 -11.07 13.01
N THR A 3 3.78 -10.06 13.85
CA THR A 3 3.55 -8.66 13.48
C THR A 3 4.87 -7.90 13.52
N ILE A 4 4.93 -6.83 12.73
CA ILE A 4 6.03 -5.87 12.74
C ILE A 4 5.49 -4.45 12.76
N ASN A 5 6.32 -3.52 13.19
CA ASN A 5 6.04 -2.09 13.12
C ASN A 5 6.59 -1.54 11.81
N TYR A 6 5.71 -1.32 10.84
CA TYR A 6 6.03 -0.65 9.58
C TYR A 6 6.10 0.86 9.82
N GLU A 7 7.20 1.50 9.44
CA GLU A 7 7.31 2.98 9.42
C GLU A 7 6.67 3.52 8.14
N LEU A 8 5.84 4.55 8.26
CA LEU A 8 5.20 5.17 7.09
C LEU A 8 6.22 5.95 6.25
N GLU A 9 6.34 5.60 4.97
CA GLU A 9 7.22 6.28 4.00
C GLU A 9 6.77 7.73 3.74
N SER A 10 5.46 8.00 3.78
CA SER A 10 4.92 9.35 3.68
C SER A 10 5.16 10.21 4.92
N LYS A 11 5.47 9.59 6.06
CA LYS A 11 5.58 10.28 7.35
C LYS A 11 6.54 9.58 8.31
N SER A 12 7.81 9.97 8.23
CA SER A 12 8.84 9.43 9.10
C SER A 12 8.52 9.60 10.59
N GLY A 13 8.81 8.56 11.37
CA GLY A 13 8.56 8.48 12.81
C GLY A 13 7.15 8.02 13.20
N GLU A 14 6.25 7.78 12.23
CA GLU A 14 4.95 7.14 12.48
C GLU A 14 4.99 5.67 12.12
N TYR A 15 4.39 4.82 12.97
CA TYR A 15 4.45 3.37 12.84
C TYR A 15 3.06 2.74 12.86
N VAL A 16 2.86 1.70 12.05
CA VAL A 16 1.65 0.89 12.00
C VAL A 16 2.02 -0.58 12.18
N GLU A 17 1.29 -1.29 13.05
CA GLU A 17 1.47 -2.73 13.22
C GLU A 17 0.82 -3.48 12.03
N VAL A 18 1.63 -4.26 11.32
CA VAL A 18 1.20 -5.06 10.16
C VAL A 18 1.66 -6.50 10.30
N SER A 19 1.02 -7.42 9.57
CA SER A 19 1.47 -8.82 9.53
C SER A 19 2.79 -8.95 8.75
N GLN A 20 3.73 -9.76 9.25
CA GLN A 20 5.00 -10.03 8.55
C GLN A 20 4.77 -10.58 7.13
N ASP A 21 3.90 -11.58 6.98
CA ASP A 21 3.65 -12.23 5.69
C ASP A 21 3.14 -11.23 4.64
N GLY A 22 2.25 -10.32 5.05
CA GLY A 22 1.75 -9.25 4.19
C GLY A 22 2.82 -8.19 3.87
N TYR A 23 3.68 -7.87 4.83
CA TYR A 23 4.79 -6.95 4.62
C TYR A 23 5.76 -7.51 3.57
N ASP A 24 6.16 -8.78 3.69
CA ASP A 24 7.10 -9.42 2.77
C ASP A 24 6.56 -9.44 1.32
N VAL A 25 5.24 -9.65 1.16
CA VAL A 25 4.58 -9.59 -0.15
C VAL A 25 4.54 -8.16 -0.69
N ALA A 26 4.21 -7.19 0.16
CA ALA A 26 4.15 -5.78 -0.25
C ALA A 26 5.52 -5.24 -0.66
N ASP A 27 6.53 -5.49 0.16
CA ASP A 27 7.91 -5.09 -0.06
C ASP A 27 8.40 -5.63 -1.40
N ARG A 28 8.22 -6.94 -1.63
CA ARG A 28 8.64 -7.54 -2.90
C ARG A 28 7.90 -6.97 -4.12
N LEU A 29 6.61 -6.69 -4.01
CA LEU A 29 5.85 -6.09 -5.12
C LEU A 29 6.25 -4.64 -5.39
N VAL A 30 6.61 -3.88 -4.36
CA VAL A 30 7.16 -2.52 -4.50
C VAL A 30 8.56 -2.57 -5.11
N GLU A 31 9.44 -3.45 -4.66
CA GLU A 31 10.77 -3.66 -5.27
C GLU A 31 10.66 -3.97 -6.76
N LEU A 32 9.82 -4.95 -7.12
CA LEU A 32 9.57 -5.33 -8.50
C LEU A 32 9.06 -4.15 -9.33
N ALA A 33 8.21 -3.30 -8.74
CA ALA A 33 7.72 -2.11 -9.41
C ALA A 33 8.85 -1.10 -9.69
N LEU A 34 9.81 -1.00 -8.77
CA LEU A 34 10.97 -0.11 -8.90
C LEU A 34 12.02 -0.63 -9.89
N GLU A 35 12.12 -1.94 -10.05
CA GLU A 35 12.97 -2.58 -11.07
C GLU A 35 12.42 -2.38 -12.50
N GLY A 36 11.13 -2.06 -12.62
CA GLY A 36 10.49 -1.64 -13.86
C GLY A 36 9.39 -2.58 -14.35
N VAL A 37 8.64 -2.10 -15.36
CA VAL A 37 7.40 -2.72 -15.84
C VAL A 37 7.61 -4.16 -16.33
N GLU A 38 8.68 -4.41 -17.08
CA GLU A 38 8.97 -5.75 -17.63
C GLU A 38 9.22 -6.78 -16.52
N THR A 39 10.09 -6.42 -15.56
CA THR A 39 10.41 -7.26 -14.40
C THR A 39 9.17 -7.51 -13.55
N PHE A 40 8.40 -6.46 -13.28
CA PHE A 40 7.16 -6.56 -12.53
C PHE A 40 6.20 -7.60 -13.11
N TRP A 41 5.87 -7.54 -14.41
CA TRP A 41 4.91 -8.47 -15.00
C TRP A 41 5.42 -9.91 -15.11
N SER A 42 6.73 -10.11 -15.11
CA SER A 42 7.32 -11.44 -15.15
C SER A 42 7.14 -12.21 -13.83
N GLU A 43 7.09 -11.50 -12.69
CA GLU A 43 7.04 -12.11 -11.35
C GLU A 43 5.71 -11.85 -10.61
N ALA A 44 5.07 -10.69 -10.77
CA ALA A 44 3.90 -10.28 -10.00
C ALA A 44 2.69 -11.22 -10.12
N ASN A 45 2.60 -12.00 -11.21
CA ASN A 45 1.52 -12.95 -11.45
C ASN A 45 1.48 -14.14 -10.47
N SER A 46 2.57 -14.41 -9.75
CA SER A 46 2.58 -15.44 -8.69
C SER A 46 1.89 -15.00 -7.40
N TYR A 47 1.59 -13.70 -7.26
CA TYR A 47 0.96 -13.14 -6.07
C TYR A 47 -0.54 -12.96 -6.30
N ASP A 48 -1.36 -13.71 -5.56
CA ASP A 48 -2.83 -13.69 -5.73
C ASP A 48 -3.44 -12.30 -5.49
N CYS A 49 -2.84 -11.48 -4.63
CA CYS A 49 -3.29 -10.12 -4.34
C CYS A 49 -3.22 -9.18 -5.56
N ILE A 50 -2.37 -9.46 -6.55
CA ILE A 50 -2.28 -8.67 -7.80
C ILE A 50 -3.54 -8.80 -8.66
N LYS A 51 -4.36 -9.83 -8.45
CA LYS A 51 -5.67 -9.96 -9.10
C LYS A 51 -6.68 -8.92 -8.58
N ASP A 52 -6.42 -8.29 -7.43
CA ASP A 52 -7.21 -7.16 -6.94
C ASP A 52 -6.81 -5.89 -7.72
N ILE A 53 -7.77 -5.33 -8.46
CA ILE A 53 -7.55 -4.16 -9.32
C ILE A 53 -7.13 -2.91 -8.51
N GLY A 54 -7.52 -2.82 -7.23
CA GLY A 54 -7.14 -1.73 -6.35
C GLY A 54 -5.69 -1.80 -5.92
N ILE A 55 -5.15 -3.01 -5.69
CA ILE A 55 -3.72 -3.23 -5.42
C ILE A 55 -2.92 -3.01 -6.69
N LEU A 56 -3.34 -3.62 -7.80
CA LEU A 56 -2.66 -3.49 -9.09
C LEU A 56 -2.56 -2.01 -9.52
N SER A 57 -3.65 -1.25 -9.43
CA SER A 57 -3.66 0.16 -9.82
C SER A 57 -2.66 1.01 -9.02
N ARG A 58 -2.45 0.70 -7.74
CA ARG A 58 -1.51 1.44 -6.87
C ARG A 58 -0.07 1.12 -7.22
N ILE A 59 0.23 -0.16 -7.40
CA ILE A 59 1.57 -0.58 -7.80
C ILE A 59 1.92 -0.03 -9.18
N VAL A 60 0.98 -0.08 -10.13
CA VAL A 60 1.18 0.52 -11.46
C VAL A 60 1.42 2.04 -11.38
N SER A 61 0.83 2.72 -10.41
CA SER A 61 1.07 4.16 -10.21
C SER A 61 2.52 4.46 -9.81
N LEU A 62 3.20 3.54 -9.10
CA LEU A 62 4.60 3.72 -8.72
C LEU A 62 5.53 3.86 -9.95
N PHE A 63 5.19 3.25 -11.09
CA PHE A 63 5.96 3.40 -12.33
C PHE A 63 6.02 4.82 -12.87
N TYR A 64 5.05 5.66 -12.49
CA TYR A 64 4.87 7.00 -13.04
C TYR A 64 5.18 8.10 -12.02
N LEU A 65 5.54 7.74 -10.79
CA LEU A 65 5.86 8.68 -9.73
C LEU A 65 7.37 8.85 -9.60
N GLU A 66 7.80 10.08 -9.35
CA GLU A 66 9.20 10.37 -9.07
C GLU A 66 9.59 9.80 -7.70
N PRO A 67 10.65 8.98 -7.62
CA PRO A 67 11.13 8.45 -6.35
C PRO A 67 11.44 9.56 -5.35
N ARG A 68 11.21 9.29 -4.06
CA ARG A 68 11.49 10.21 -2.94
C ARG A 68 10.62 11.48 -2.91
N THR A 69 9.53 11.50 -3.65
CA THR A 69 8.46 12.48 -3.45
C THR A 69 7.50 12.01 -2.35
N TYR A 70 6.79 12.94 -1.72
CA TYR A 70 5.73 12.61 -0.77
C TYR A 70 4.68 11.68 -1.37
N GLU A 71 4.25 11.94 -2.60
CA GLU A 71 3.28 11.09 -3.31
C GLU A 71 3.81 9.68 -3.59
N PHE A 72 5.11 9.54 -3.83
CA PHE A 72 5.75 8.24 -3.98
C PHE A 72 5.72 7.45 -2.65
N GLY A 73 6.15 8.06 -1.55
CA GLY A 73 6.08 7.43 -0.22
C GLY A 73 4.65 7.04 0.16
N LYS A 74 3.69 7.93 -0.11
CA LYS A 74 2.26 7.67 0.10
C LYS A 74 1.72 6.50 -0.72
N LYS A 75 2.14 6.33 -1.98
CA LYS A 75 1.75 5.15 -2.76
C LYS A 75 2.35 3.87 -2.19
N ILE A 76 3.57 3.90 -1.66
CA ILE A 76 4.15 2.74 -0.98
C ILE A 76 3.30 2.38 0.24
N ASP A 77 3.01 3.35 1.11
CA ASP A 77 2.18 3.11 2.29
C ASP A 77 0.81 2.50 1.94
N GLU A 78 0.16 3.00 0.89
CA GLU A 78 -1.10 2.43 0.42
C GLU A 78 -0.97 0.98 -0.06
N VAL A 79 0.14 0.59 -0.69
CA VAL A 79 0.39 -0.78 -1.12
C VAL A 79 0.60 -1.69 0.09
N PHE A 80 1.48 -1.29 1.02
CA PHE A 80 1.79 -2.03 2.24
C PHE A 80 0.55 -2.27 3.09
N LEU A 81 -0.15 -1.20 3.44
CA LEU A 81 -1.35 -1.29 4.28
C LEU A 81 -2.46 -2.07 3.58
N ARG A 82 -2.56 -1.99 2.24
CA ARG A 82 -3.52 -2.81 1.52
C ARG A 82 -3.16 -4.29 1.53
N ILE A 83 -1.95 -4.66 1.18
CA ILE A 83 -1.59 -6.08 1.15
C ILE A 83 -1.63 -6.69 2.56
N CYS A 84 -1.18 -5.95 3.58
CA CYS A 84 -1.16 -6.42 4.96
C CYS A 84 -2.55 -6.55 5.60
N HIS A 85 -3.53 -5.76 5.15
CA HIS A 85 -4.87 -5.76 5.74
C HIS A 85 -5.96 -6.32 4.80
N TYR A 86 -5.68 -6.54 3.52
CA TYR A 86 -6.69 -6.88 2.51
C TYR A 86 -6.34 -8.16 1.73
N GLU A 87 -7.21 -9.16 1.89
CA GLU A 87 -7.47 -10.15 0.84
C GLU A 87 -8.84 -9.81 0.21
N ASN A 88 -8.81 -9.35 -1.05
CA ASN A 88 -9.91 -9.20 -2.01
C ASN A 88 -11.13 -8.33 -1.60
N GLN A 89 -11.21 -7.10 -2.12
CA GLN A 89 -12.35 -6.20 -1.87
C GLN A 89 -13.70 -6.68 -2.42
N LYS A 90 -13.72 -7.60 -3.40
CA LYS A 90 -14.97 -8.12 -3.98
C LYS A 90 -15.74 -9.05 -3.04
N ASP A 91 -15.05 -9.72 -2.13
CA ASP A 91 -15.65 -10.71 -1.21
C ASP A 91 -15.70 -10.22 0.25
N MET A 92 -15.08 -9.07 0.56
CA MET A 92 -15.16 -8.44 1.87
C MET A 92 -16.56 -7.91 2.17
N GLN A 93 -17.21 -8.49 3.19
CA GLN A 93 -18.47 -8.00 3.77
C GLN A 93 -18.32 -7.65 5.26
N GLY A 94 -19.24 -6.83 5.75
CA GLY A 94 -19.36 -6.47 7.17
C GLY A 94 -18.19 -5.63 7.69
N SER A 95 -17.89 -5.78 8.99
CA SER A 95 -16.96 -4.91 9.73
C SER A 95 -15.54 -4.84 9.17
N LYS A 96 -15.10 -5.85 8.42
CA LYS A 96 -13.80 -5.85 7.73
C LYS A 96 -13.76 -4.84 6.58
N ARG A 97 -14.82 -4.78 5.77
CA ARG A 97 -14.98 -3.77 4.70
C ARG A 97 -15.06 -2.37 5.29
N ASP A 98 -15.80 -2.21 6.39
CA ASP A 98 -15.97 -0.90 7.03
C ASP A 98 -14.66 -0.41 7.65
N SER A 99 -13.87 -1.30 8.26
CA SER A 99 -12.55 -0.97 8.81
C SER A 99 -11.55 -0.60 7.71
N ALA A 100 -11.59 -1.31 6.59
CA ALA A 100 -10.83 -1.01 5.38
C ALA A 100 -11.16 0.37 4.80
N ILE A 101 -12.44 0.64 4.54
CA ILE A 101 -12.92 1.95 4.06
C ILE A 101 -12.55 3.04 5.06
N ARG A 102 -12.64 2.75 6.36
CA ARG A 102 -12.27 3.69 7.41
C ARG A 102 -10.78 3.97 7.38
N ILE A 103 -9.90 2.98 7.27
CA ILE A 103 -8.44 3.18 7.17
C ILE A 103 -8.10 3.95 5.89
N ASP A 104 -8.69 3.60 4.74
CA ASP A 104 -8.52 4.36 3.48
C ASP A 104 -9.01 5.81 3.66
N SER A 105 -10.13 6.02 4.34
CA SER A 105 -10.68 7.36 4.60
C SER A 105 -9.84 8.13 5.63
N GLU A 106 -9.34 7.47 6.68
CA GLU A 106 -8.47 8.04 7.71
C GLU A 106 -7.11 8.43 7.11
N LEU A 107 -6.54 7.60 6.24
CA LEU A 107 -5.38 7.96 5.41
C LEU A 107 -5.70 9.19 4.56
N MET A 108 -6.79 9.16 3.79
CA MET A 108 -7.16 10.28 2.93
C MET A 108 -7.42 11.57 3.72
N THR A 109 -8.06 11.48 4.90
CA THR A 109 -8.28 12.62 5.79
C THR A 109 -6.97 13.13 6.38
N MET A 110 -6.09 12.24 6.87
CA MET A 110 -4.77 12.64 7.37
C MET A 110 -3.94 13.31 6.27
N ILE A 111 -4.02 12.82 5.03
CA ILE A 111 -3.35 13.42 3.87
C ILE A 111 -3.89 14.82 3.59
N ILE A 112 -5.21 15.00 3.58
CA ILE A 112 -5.85 16.31 3.36
C ILE A 112 -5.48 17.29 4.48
N ASP A 113 -5.46 16.84 5.73
CA ASP A 113 -5.11 17.66 6.89
C ASP A 113 -3.63 18.04 6.91
N LEU A 114 -2.75 17.26 6.27
CA LEU A 114 -1.33 17.58 6.11
C LEU A 114 -1.10 18.60 4.99
N ASP A 115 -1.78 18.45 3.84
CA ASP A 115 -1.75 19.42 2.74
C ASP A 115 -2.20 20.81 3.19
N GLN A 116 -3.19 20.88 4.10
CA GLN A 116 -3.70 22.14 4.65
C GLN A 116 -2.80 22.79 5.71
N ARG A 117 -1.72 22.14 6.15
CA ARG A 117 -0.76 22.67 7.14
C ARG A 117 0.52 23.23 6.52
N GLU A 118 0.71 23.03 5.22
CA GLU A 118 1.84 23.58 4.46
C GLU A 118 1.53 24.93 3.78
N GLU A 119 0.31 25.47 3.94
CA GLU A 119 -0.07 26.88 3.64
C GLU A 119 -0.01 27.79 4.88
#